data_AF-A0A3D4CFD9-F1
#
_entry.id   AF-A0A3D4CFD9-F1
#
_cell.length_a   1.000
_cell.length_b   1.000
_cell.length_c   1.000
_cell.angle_alpha   90.00
_cell.angle_beta   90.00
_cell.angle_gamma   90.00
#
_symmetry.space_group_name_H-M   'P 1'
#
loop_
_entity.id
_entity.type
_entity.pdbx_description
1 polymer ?
#
loop_
_entity_poly.entity_id
_entity_poly.type
_entity_poly.pdbx_seq_one_letter_code
_entity_poly.pdbx_strand_id
1 'polypeptide(L)'
;WFFKVRDRYETYVDAEGLFPWMFVRRVDEGGYKFSQDYVFYQHKQKVKTQDNKEFEVPLGVQDMLSAFYYARNMDFSKAKEGDVFTITTFVDDEVWPLKIKYAGKDIVKVNGKKYKALKFHPVIQTGRIFKDEDDLNVWISDDNNKVPLLAEAKILVGSIKMELEDYDGLASPLPRVK
;
A
#
# COMPACT_ATOMS: atom_id res chain seq x y z
N TRP A 1 21.02 -23.51 -5.38
CA TRP A 1 20.27 -22.49 -6.16
C TRP A 1 19.40 -21.73 -5.17
N PHE A 2 19.44 -20.39 -5.16
CA PHE A 2 18.53 -19.56 -4.35
C PHE A 2 17.85 -18.57 -5.29
N PHE A 3 16.53 -18.49 -5.25
CA PHE A 3 15.76 -17.52 -6.05
C PHE A 3 16.02 -16.12 -5.48
N LYS A 4 16.58 -15.21 -6.29
CA LYS A 4 16.89 -13.84 -5.87
C LYS A 4 15.79 -12.91 -6.36
N VAL A 5 15.34 -12.03 -5.47
CA VAL A 5 14.41 -10.93 -5.75
C VAL A 5 15.16 -9.63 -5.53
N ARG A 6 15.21 -8.77 -6.55
CA ARG A 6 15.92 -7.49 -6.53
C ARG A 6 15.06 -6.42 -7.20
N ASP A 7 14.07 -5.98 -6.45
CA ASP A 7 13.10 -5.03 -6.92
C ASP A 7 13.34 -3.64 -6.32
N ARG A 8 13.05 -2.61 -7.12
CA ARG A 8 13.07 -1.19 -6.72
C ARG A 8 11.79 -0.53 -7.18
N TYR A 9 11.03 -0.01 -6.24
CA TYR A 9 9.82 0.77 -6.47
C TYR A 9 10.02 2.14 -5.82
N GLU A 10 9.73 3.20 -6.57
CA GLU A 10 9.85 4.58 -6.11
C GLU A 10 8.63 5.39 -6.53
N THR A 11 8.20 6.29 -5.66
CA THR A 11 7.20 7.30 -5.98
C THR A 11 7.70 8.65 -5.51
N TYR A 12 7.48 9.68 -6.33
CA TYR A 12 7.78 11.07 -6.02
C TYR A 12 6.44 11.76 -5.81
N VAL A 13 6.14 12.15 -4.59
CA VAL A 13 4.82 12.63 -4.17
C VAL A 13 4.88 14.11 -3.85
N ASP A 14 3.83 14.83 -4.20
CA ASP A 14 3.62 16.20 -3.74
C ASP A 14 3.32 16.21 -2.24
N ALA A 15 4.10 16.95 -1.44
CA ALA A 15 3.98 16.93 0.01
C ALA A 15 2.68 17.55 0.53
N GLU A 16 2.09 18.50 -0.21
CA GLU A 16 0.85 19.18 0.17
C GLU A 16 -0.35 18.52 -0.51
N GLY A 17 -0.23 18.20 -1.80
CA GLY A 17 -1.29 17.60 -2.60
C GLY A 17 -1.48 16.10 -2.41
N LEU A 18 -0.50 15.39 -1.84
CA LEU A 18 -0.50 13.93 -1.62
C LEU A 18 -0.83 13.11 -2.87
N PHE A 19 -0.37 13.57 -4.02
CA PHE A 19 -0.50 12.87 -5.29
C PHE A 19 0.89 12.64 -5.92
N PRO A 20 1.08 11.57 -6.70
CA PRO A 20 2.36 11.29 -7.32
C PRO A 20 2.61 12.22 -8.52
N TRP A 21 3.87 12.53 -8.75
CA TRP A 21 4.43 13.16 -9.94
C TRP A 21 5.13 12.15 -10.83
N MET A 22 5.80 11.16 -10.23
CA MET A 22 6.57 10.14 -10.91
C MET A 22 6.51 8.83 -10.14
N PHE A 23 6.37 7.72 -10.85
CA PHE A 23 6.53 6.37 -10.32
C PHE A 23 7.58 5.63 -11.15
N VAL A 24 8.46 4.89 -10.48
CA VAL A 24 9.54 4.10 -11.10
C VAL A 24 9.50 2.70 -10.51
N ARG A 25 9.42 1.69 -11.37
CA ARG A 25 9.43 0.28 -11.01
C ARG A 25 10.48 -0.46 -11.80
N ARG A 26 11.38 -1.17 -11.11
CA ARG A 26 12.42 -2.03 -11.67
C ARG A 26 12.32 -3.37 -10.95
N VAL A 27 12.14 -4.45 -11.71
CA VAL A 27 12.00 -5.81 -11.19
C VAL A 27 13.13 -6.66 -11.76
N ASP A 28 13.80 -7.43 -10.91
CA ASP A 28 14.84 -8.39 -11.29
C ASP A 28 14.74 -9.64 -10.38
N GLU A 29 13.99 -10.63 -10.87
CA GLU A 29 13.59 -11.81 -10.11
C GLU A 29 13.92 -13.09 -10.88
N GLY A 30 14.92 -13.84 -10.43
CA GLY A 30 15.24 -15.16 -10.99
C GLY A 30 15.47 -15.22 -12.51
N GLY A 31 15.87 -14.10 -13.14
CA GLY A 31 16.06 -13.97 -14.60
C GLY A 31 14.93 -13.24 -15.33
N TYR A 32 13.78 -13.03 -14.68
CA TYR A 32 12.74 -12.14 -15.17
C TYR A 32 13.11 -10.68 -14.87
N LYS A 33 13.05 -9.82 -15.89
CA LYS A 33 13.29 -8.38 -15.76
C LYS A 33 12.12 -7.60 -16.32
N PHE A 34 11.67 -6.63 -15.55
CA PHE A 34 10.57 -5.75 -15.93
C PHE A 34 10.87 -4.32 -15.48
N SER A 35 10.40 -3.34 -16.27
CA SER A 35 10.58 -1.93 -15.97
C SER A 35 9.32 -1.17 -16.36
N GLN A 36 8.89 -0.24 -15.50
CA GLN A 36 7.69 0.55 -15.68
C GLN A 36 7.87 1.91 -15.01
N ASP A 37 7.66 2.98 -15.77
CA ASP A 37 7.76 4.36 -15.34
C ASP A 37 6.49 5.10 -15.74
N TYR A 38 5.97 5.89 -14.80
CA TYR A 38 4.80 6.73 -15.02
C TYR A 38 5.08 8.16 -14.60
N VAL A 39 4.76 9.11 -15.49
CA VAL A 39 4.73 10.54 -15.21
C VAL A 39 3.28 10.96 -15.06
N PHE A 40 2.93 11.51 -13.91
CA PHE A 40 1.58 11.93 -13.59
C PHE A 40 1.42 13.43 -13.85
N TYR A 41 0.60 13.78 -14.84
CA TYR A 41 0.18 15.15 -15.11
C TYR A 41 -1.18 15.39 -14.46
N GLN A 42 -1.19 15.50 -13.13
CA GLN A 42 -2.43 15.62 -12.35
C GLN A 42 -3.32 16.79 -12.80
N HIS A 43 -2.71 17.95 -13.10
CA HIS A 43 -3.39 19.13 -13.64
C HIS A 43 -4.03 18.93 -15.03
N LYS A 44 -3.59 17.90 -15.77
CA LYS A 44 -4.15 17.50 -17.07
C LYS A 44 -5.00 16.24 -16.97
N GLN A 45 -5.15 15.63 -15.79
CA GLN A 45 -5.83 14.36 -15.62
C GLN A 45 -5.28 13.28 -16.56
N LYS A 46 -3.94 13.20 -16.65
CA LYS A 46 -3.23 12.28 -17.55
C LYS A 46 -2.06 11.59 -16.88
N VAL A 47 -1.80 10.35 -17.29
CA VAL A 47 -0.54 9.63 -17.03
C VAL A 47 0.16 9.35 -18.34
N LYS A 48 1.48 9.56 -18.38
CA LYS A 48 2.34 9.19 -19.50
C LYS A 48 3.30 8.09 -19.10
N THR A 49 3.41 7.04 -19.90
CA THR A 49 4.31 5.90 -19.64
C THR A 49 5.67 6.08 -20.33
N GLN A 50 6.65 5.22 -20.01
CA GLN A 50 7.95 5.25 -20.69
C GLN A 50 7.86 5.09 -22.22
N ASP A 51 6.81 4.42 -22.71
CA ASP A 51 6.60 4.13 -24.13
C ASP A 51 5.87 5.28 -24.86
N ASN A 52 5.76 6.45 -24.21
CA ASN A 52 5.02 7.61 -24.67
C ASN A 52 3.51 7.38 -24.88
N LYS A 53 2.93 6.34 -24.28
CA LYS A 53 1.48 6.20 -24.21
C LYS A 53 0.93 7.19 -23.19
N GLU A 54 -0.22 7.77 -23.50
CA GLU A 54 -0.97 8.64 -22.60
C GLU A 54 -2.30 8.00 -22.24
N PHE A 55 -2.67 8.10 -20.97
CA PHE A 55 -3.93 7.60 -20.42
C PHE A 55 -4.65 8.74 -19.74
N GLU A 56 -5.95 8.85 -20.00
CA GLU A 56 -6.82 9.73 -19.20
C GLU A 56 -7.10 9.07 -17.85
N VAL A 57 -6.98 9.85 -16.78
CA VAL A 57 -7.11 9.36 -15.41
C VAL A 57 -7.88 10.37 -14.57
N PRO A 58 -8.61 9.93 -13.52
CA PRO A 58 -9.24 10.85 -12.58
C PRO A 58 -8.22 11.73 -11.86
N LEU A 59 -8.64 12.94 -11.48
CA LEU A 59 -7.85 13.82 -10.63
C LEU A 59 -7.48 13.14 -9.30
N GLY A 60 -6.20 13.23 -8.90
CA GLY A 60 -5.71 12.68 -7.64
C GLY A 60 -5.49 11.17 -7.68
N VAL A 61 -5.46 10.56 -8.87
CA VAL A 61 -5.09 9.15 -9.04
C VAL A 61 -3.71 8.89 -8.44
N GLN A 62 -3.58 7.75 -7.78
CA GLN A 62 -2.38 7.34 -7.06
C GLN A 62 -1.63 6.23 -7.81
N ASP A 63 -0.34 6.07 -7.59
CA ASP A 63 0.38 4.85 -7.93
C ASP A 63 0.30 3.84 -6.76
N MET A 64 0.87 2.66 -6.94
CA MET A 64 0.83 1.58 -5.95
C MET A 64 1.47 1.97 -4.60
N LEU A 65 2.53 2.78 -4.60
CA LEU A 65 3.19 3.25 -3.39
C LEU A 65 2.56 4.53 -2.86
N SER A 66 2.22 5.49 -3.71
CA SER A 66 1.62 6.74 -3.27
C SER A 66 0.23 6.52 -2.66
N ALA A 67 -0.51 5.51 -3.12
CA ALA A 67 -1.78 5.08 -2.52
C ALA A 67 -1.61 4.69 -1.05
N PHE A 68 -0.48 4.08 -0.70
CA PHE A 68 -0.19 3.73 0.69
C PHE A 68 -0.01 4.98 1.56
N TYR A 69 0.72 6.00 1.10
CA TYR A 69 0.86 7.27 1.82
C TYR A 69 -0.44 8.07 1.87
N TYR A 70 -1.23 8.03 0.80
CA TYR A 70 -2.58 8.62 0.76
C TYR A 70 -3.49 7.98 1.82
N ALA A 71 -3.49 6.64 1.94
CA ALA A 71 -4.29 5.92 2.92
C ALA A 71 -4.00 6.33 4.37
N ARG A 72 -2.75 6.69 4.70
CA ARG A 72 -2.35 7.15 6.05
C ARG A 72 -2.99 8.49 6.44
N ASN A 73 -3.44 9.27 5.47
CA ASN A 73 -4.09 10.56 5.67
C ASN A 73 -5.62 10.46 5.69
N MET A 74 -6.18 9.27 5.45
CA MET A 74 -7.62 9.05 5.55
C MET A 74 -8.09 9.02 7.01
N ASP A 75 -9.29 9.54 7.27
CA ASP A 75 -9.91 9.50 8.59
C ASP A 75 -10.70 8.20 8.79
N PHE A 76 -10.22 7.36 9.71
CA PHE A 76 -10.86 6.10 10.10
C PHE A 76 -11.58 6.19 11.45
N SER A 77 -11.66 7.38 12.08
CA SER A 77 -12.21 7.55 13.43
C SER A 77 -13.67 7.09 13.58
N LYS A 78 -14.43 7.12 12.47
CA LYS A 78 -15.84 6.69 12.39
C LYS A 78 -16.04 5.37 11.64
N ALA A 79 -14.95 4.71 11.23
CA ALA A 79 -15.02 3.47 10.50
C ALA A 79 -15.65 2.35 11.35
N LYS A 80 -16.53 1.58 10.73
CA LYS A 80 -17.12 0.36 11.28
C LYS A 80 -16.53 -0.85 10.58
N GLU A 81 -16.44 -1.96 11.31
CA GLU A 81 -16.00 -3.22 10.71
C GLU A 81 -16.85 -3.55 9.48
N GLY A 82 -16.17 -3.87 8.37
CA GLY A 82 -16.79 -4.09 7.07
C GLY A 82 -16.85 -2.86 6.15
N ASP A 83 -16.60 -1.65 6.65
CA ASP A 83 -16.52 -0.45 5.81
C ASP A 83 -15.40 -0.59 4.77
N VAL A 84 -15.68 -0.23 3.52
CA VAL A 84 -14.74 -0.31 2.41
C VAL A 84 -14.32 1.09 1.99
N PHE A 85 -13.01 1.31 2.01
CA PHE A 85 -12.37 2.54 1.54
C PHE A 85 -11.76 2.27 0.17
N THR A 86 -11.98 3.19 -0.77
CA THR A 86 -11.49 3.06 -2.16
C THR A 86 -10.51 4.19 -2.46
N ILE A 87 -9.38 3.83 -3.05
CA ILE A 87 -8.37 4.74 -3.59
C ILE A 87 -8.26 4.45 -5.08
N THR A 88 -8.46 5.46 -5.90
CA THR A 88 -8.27 5.31 -7.35
C THR A 88 -6.79 5.27 -7.65
N THR A 89 -6.32 4.17 -8.24
CA THR A 89 -4.93 3.97 -8.60
C THR A 89 -4.75 3.82 -10.11
N PHE A 90 -3.55 4.05 -10.60
CA PHE A 90 -3.11 3.71 -11.94
C PHE A 90 -2.00 2.67 -11.85
N VAL A 91 -2.28 1.45 -12.32
CA VAL A 91 -1.38 0.30 -12.22
C VAL A 91 -1.52 -0.52 -13.50
N ASP A 92 -0.39 -0.96 -14.05
CA ASP A 92 -0.32 -1.78 -15.26
C ASP A 92 -1.16 -1.23 -16.42
N ASP A 93 -1.00 0.08 -16.66
CA ASP A 93 -1.62 0.86 -17.72
C ASP A 93 -3.15 1.01 -17.61
N GLU A 94 -3.71 0.71 -16.43
CA GLU A 94 -5.14 0.75 -16.17
C GLU A 94 -5.49 1.53 -14.89
N VAL A 95 -6.67 2.17 -14.89
CA VAL A 95 -7.23 2.78 -13.69
C VAL A 95 -7.93 1.70 -12.86
N TRP A 96 -7.43 1.47 -11.66
CA TRP A 96 -7.91 0.43 -10.76
C TRP A 96 -8.46 1.04 -9.45
N PRO A 97 -9.64 0.59 -8.97
CA PRO A 97 -10.14 0.99 -7.66
C PRO A 97 -9.52 0.10 -6.58
N LEU A 98 -8.39 0.52 -6.02
CA LEU A 98 -7.80 -0.16 -4.86
C LEU A 98 -8.75 -0.05 -3.67
N LYS A 99 -9.21 -1.19 -3.16
CA LYS A 99 -10.17 -1.26 -2.06
C LYS A 99 -9.53 -1.88 -0.83
N ILE A 100 -9.74 -1.26 0.32
CA ILE A 100 -9.36 -1.80 1.62
C ILE A 100 -10.59 -1.85 2.53
N LYS A 101 -10.82 -2.99 3.16
CA LYS A 101 -11.93 -3.22 4.09
C LYS A 101 -11.41 -3.10 5.50
N TYR A 102 -12.03 -2.26 6.32
CA TYR A 102 -11.68 -2.11 7.72
C TYR A 102 -12.16 -3.34 8.52
N ALA A 103 -11.25 -3.91 9.29
CA ALA A 103 -11.44 -5.15 10.03
C ALA A 103 -11.39 -4.96 11.56
N GLY A 104 -11.48 -3.70 12.01
CA GLY A 104 -11.56 -3.36 13.43
C GLY A 104 -10.22 -2.96 14.05
N LYS A 105 -10.23 -2.86 15.37
CA LYS A 105 -9.06 -2.53 16.19
C LYS A 105 -8.40 -3.80 16.73
N ASP A 106 -7.09 -3.77 16.85
CA ASP A 106 -6.29 -4.92 17.29
C ASP A 106 -5.11 -4.47 18.17
N ILE A 107 -4.47 -5.42 18.87
CA ILE A 107 -3.19 -5.22 19.55
C ILE A 107 -2.17 -6.18 18.93
N VAL A 108 -1.25 -5.63 18.13
CA VAL A 108 -0.20 -6.42 17.47
C VAL A 108 1.11 -6.35 18.23
N LYS A 109 1.87 -7.45 18.21
CA LYS A 109 3.24 -7.52 18.72
C LYS A 109 4.20 -7.47 17.54
N VAL A 110 5.06 -6.45 17.53
CA VAL A 110 6.07 -6.21 16.49
C VAL A 110 7.39 -5.93 17.18
N ASN A 111 8.45 -6.68 16.84
CA ASN A 111 9.78 -6.55 17.45
C ASN A 111 9.75 -6.52 19.00
N GLY A 112 8.97 -7.44 19.59
CA GLY A 112 8.85 -7.58 21.03
C GLY A 112 7.93 -6.56 21.72
N LYS A 113 7.47 -5.52 21.01
CA LYS A 113 6.65 -4.42 21.55
C LYS A 113 5.20 -4.55 21.10
N LYS A 114 4.25 -4.17 21.95
CA LYS A 114 2.81 -4.20 21.64
C LYS A 114 2.31 -2.81 21.23
N TYR A 115 1.46 -2.75 20.21
CA TYR A 115 0.89 -1.52 19.68
C TYR A 115 -0.61 -1.67 19.48
N LYS A 116 -1.38 -0.62 19.77
CA LYS A 116 -2.76 -0.53 19.27
C LYS A 116 -2.73 -0.29 17.76
N ALA A 117 -3.53 -1.06 17.03
CA ALA A 117 -3.52 -1.05 15.58
C ALA A 117 -4.93 -1.04 15.00
N LEU A 118 -5.03 -0.52 13.78
CA LEU A 118 -6.18 -0.66 12.91
C LEU A 118 -5.87 -1.76 11.90
N LYS A 119 -6.77 -2.74 11.77
CA LYS A 119 -6.62 -3.88 10.88
C LYS A 119 -7.40 -3.66 9.58
N PHE A 120 -6.80 -4.02 8.45
CA PHE A 120 -7.40 -3.92 7.12
C PHE A 120 -7.17 -5.18 6.30
N HIS A 121 -8.15 -5.46 5.43
CA HIS A 121 -8.08 -6.47 4.39
C HIS A 121 -8.11 -5.80 3.02
N PRO A 122 -7.04 -5.91 2.21
CA PRO A 122 -7.11 -5.53 0.80
C PRO A 122 -8.17 -6.40 0.08
N VAL A 123 -9.06 -5.77 -0.67
CA VAL A 123 -10.06 -6.47 -1.47
C VAL A 123 -9.41 -6.84 -2.80
N ILE A 124 -8.88 -8.06 -2.88
CA ILE A 124 -8.18 -8.58 -4.06
C ILE A 124 -9.18 -9.37 -4.91
N GLN A 125 -8.99 -9.39 -6.23
CA GLN A 125 -9.71 -10.35 -7.08
C GLN A 125 -9.27 -11.78 -6.72
N THR A 126 -10.22 -12.60 -6.27
CA THR A 126 -10.02 -14.01 -5.97
C THR A 126 -9.63 -14.78 -7.25
N GLY A 127 -8.62 -15.66 -7.18
CA GLY A 127 -8.38 -16.61 -8.28
C GLY A 127 -6.98 -17.15 -8.54
N ARG A 128 -5.90 -16.64 -7.91
CA ARG A 128 -4.55 -17.21 -8.15
C ARG A 128 -3.69 -17.45 -6.91
N ILE A 129 -3.72 -16.55 -5.92
CA ILE A 129 -2.84 -16.62 -4.73
C ILE A 129 -3.62 -16.59 -3.42
N PHE A 130 -4.73 -15.85 -3.38
CA PHE A 130 -5.58 -15.66 -2.21
C PHE A 130 -6.95 -16.30 -2.43
N LYS A 131 -7.42 -17.07 -1.45
CA LYS A 131 -8.67 -17.82 -1.43
C LYS A 131 -9.75 -17.06 -0.67
N ASP A 132 -9.38 -16.43 0.45
CA ASP A 132 -10.27 -15.75 1.38
C ASP A 132 -9.87 -14.27 1.55
N GLU A 133 -10.83 -13.40 1.91
CA GLU A 133 -10.58 -11.96 2.14
C GLU A 133 -9.58 -11.71 3.28
N ASP A 134 -9.42 -12.65 4.22
CA ASP A 134 -8.50 -12.58 5.36
C ASP A 134 -7.13 -13.21 5.07
N ASP A 135 -6.85 -13.60 3.82
CA ASP A 135 -5.54 -14.12 3.46
C ASP A 135 -4.47 -13.03 3.40
N LEU A 136 -4.84 -11.76 3.19
CA LEU A 136 -3.94 -10.63 3.35
C LEU A 136 -4.44 -9.69 4.44
N ASN A 137 -3.61 -9.48 5.45
CA ASN A 137 -3.90 -8.64 6.60
C ASN A 137 -2.84 -7.56 6.70
N VAL A 138 -3.27 -6.32 6.90
CA VAL A 138 -2.39 -5.18 7.12
C VAL A 138 -2.81 -4.46 8.38
N TRP A 139 -1.84 -4.17 9.26
CA TRP A 139 -2.05 -3.42 10.48
C TRP A 139 -1.23 -2.12 10.43
N ILE A 140 -1.91 -1.01 10.69
CA ILE A 140 -1.30 0.31 10.88
C ILE A 140 -1.53 0.77 12.33
N SER A 141 -0.68 1.65 12.86
CA SER A 141 -0.86 2.20 14.20
C SER A 141 -2.20 2.94 14.35
N ASP A 142 -2.88 2.72 15.48
CA ASP A 142 -4.10 3.47 15.88
C ASP A 142 -3.70 4.83 16.47
N ASP A 143 -3.12 5.68 15.63
CA ASP A 143 -2.71 7.05 15.93
C ASP A 143 -2.79 7.95 14.67
N ASN A 144 -2.32 9.20 14.78
CA ASN A 144 -2.30 10.11 13.65
C ASN A 144 -1.26 9.75 12.60
N ASN A 145 -0.18 9.04 12.98
CA ASN A 145 0.87 8.65 12.04
C ASN A 145 0.41 7.55 11.07
N LYS A 146 -0.38 6.59 11.55
CA LYS A 146 -0.81 5.41 10.79
C LYS A 146 0.37 4.63 10.18
N VAL A 147 1.43 4.44 10.97
CA VAL A 147 2.64 3.71 10.55
C VAL A 147 2.28 2.24 10.30
N PRO A 148 2.75 1.62 9.20
CA PRO A 148 2.70 0.17 9.03
C PRO A 148 3.38 -0.53 10.20
N LEU A 149 2.66 -1.42 10.85
CA LEU A 149 3.20 -2.21 11.95
C LEU A 149 3.49 -3.64 11.49
N LEU A 150 2.52 -4.23 10.79
CA LEU A 150 2.55 -5.64 10.42
C LEU A 150 1.79 -5.82 9.11
N ALA A 151 2.29 -6.67 8.23
CA ALA A 151 1.52 -7.26 7.16
C ALA A 151 1.72 -8.78 7.17
N GLU A 152 0.64 -9.52 6.98
CA GLU A 152 0.67 -10.98 6.95
C GLU A 152 -0.15 -11.49 5.76
N ALA A 153 0.50 -12.30 4.93
CA ALA A 153 -0.10 -12.94 3.78
C ALA A 153 -0.07 -14.46 3.97
N LYS A 154 -1.23 -15.11 4.01
CA LYS A 154 -1.35 -16.57 3.88
C LYS A 154 -1.14 -16.93 2.42
N ILE A 155 -0.28 -17.91 2.17
CA ILE A 155 -0.03 -18.46 0.84
C ILE A 155 -0.30 -19.96 0.86
N LEU A 156 -0.29 -20.61 -0.30
CA LEU A 156 -0.58 -22.05 -0.45
C LEU A 156 0.21 -22.94 0.53
N VAL A 157 1.46 -22.58 0.83
CA VAL A 157 2.31 -23.28 1.79
C VAL A 157 3.00 -22.26 2.70
N GLY A 158 2.43 -22.04 3.88
CA GLY A 158 2.96 -21.15 4.91
C GLY A 158 2.38 -19.73 4.87
N SER A 159 3.12 -18.79 5.45
CA SER A 159 2.77 -17.37 5.45
C SER A 159 3.99 -16.50 5.24
N ILE A 160 3.77 -15.33 4.65
CA ILE A 160 4.74 -14.26 4.55
C ILE A 160 4.36 -13.23 5.61
N LYS A 161 5.31 -12.86 6.47
CA LYS A 161 5.11 -11.89 7.53
C LYS A 161 6.13 -10.76 7.37
N MET A 162 5.65 -9.53 7.35
CA MET A 162 6.46 -8.31 7.30
C MET A 162 6.21 -7.51 8.57
N GLU A 163 7.25 -7.31 9.36
CA GLU A 163 7.20 -6.58 10.63
C GLU A 163 7.96 -5.25 10.51
N LEU A 164 7.42 -4.20 11.13
CA LEU A 164 8.13 -2.92 11.26
C LEU A 164 9.45 -3.12 12.02
N GLU A 165 10.57 -2.83 11.37
CA GLU A 165 11.88 -2.96 11.99
C GLU A 165 12.26 -1.73 12.81
N ASP A 166 12.25 -0.56 12.17
CA ASP A 166 12.58 0.74 12.77
C ASP A 166 11.77 1.87 12.12
N TYR A 167 11.75 3.03 12.78
CA TYR A 167 11.06 4.22 12.30
C TYR A 167 11.67 5.50 12.89
N ASP A 168 11.57 6.60 12.15
CA ASP A 168 11.97 7.94 12.62
C ASP A 168 11.03 9.01 12.04
N GLY A 169 11.11 10.25 12.55
CA GLY A 169 10.40 11.40 12.00
C GLY A 169 8.88 11.38 12.23
N LEU A 170 8.43 10.75 13.32
CA LEU A 170 7.00 10.66 13.63
C LEU A 170 6.40 12.03 14.01
N ALA A 171 5.20 12.30 13.50
CA ALA A 171 4.42 13.49 13.86
C ALA A 171 3.76 13.36 15.24
N SER A 172 3.54 12.13 15.73
CA SER A 172 3.00 11.85 17.06
C SER A 172 3.62 10.60 17.70
N PRO A 173 3.51 10.39 19.02
CA PRO A 173 3.96 9.15 19.66
C PRO A 173 3.18 7.92 19.18
N LEU A 174 3.85 6.78 18.98
CA LEU A 174 3.17 5.51 18.67
C LEU A 174 2.33 5.02 19.88
N PRO A 175 1.17 4.37 19.63
CA PRO A 175 0.24 3.92 20.67
C PRO A 175 0.71 2.59 21.28
N ARG A 176 1.88 2.61 21.93
CA ARG A 176 2.46 1.46 22.63
C ARG A 176 1.60 1.05 23.83
N VAL A 177 1.40 -0.26 23.99
CA VAL A 177 0.74 -0.85 25.15
C VAL A 177 1.82 -1.25 26.16
N LYS A 178 1.66 -0.83 27.42
CA LYS A 178 2.54 -1.23 28.53
C LYS A 178 2.36 -2.71 28.86
#